data_AF-A0A972QVW9-F1
#
_entry.id   AF-A0A972QVW9-F1
#
_cell.length_a   1.000
_cell.length_b   1.000
_cell.length_c   1.000
_cell.angle_alpha   90.00
_cell.angle_beta   90.00
_cell.angle_gamma   90.00
#
_symmetry.space_group_name_H-M   'P 1'
#
loop_
_entity.id
_entity.type
_entity.pdbx_description
1 polymer ?
#
loop_
_entity_poly.entity_id
_entity_poly.type
_entity_poly.pdbx_seq_one_letter_code
_entity_poly.pdbx_strand_id
1 'polypeptide(L)'
;MKKYYPQDEPNYVSFEGYLNAKILIKGLEGAGKHLTRKGFIKSLESIKDLSIGIGQPINFGPEDHQGFDTIYFSQIKDGKIVLVTAWDVEI
;
A
#
# COMPACT_ATOMS: atom_id res chain seq x y z
N MET A 1 0.03 -3.21 15.68
CA MET A 1 1.36 -3.40 16.31
C MET A 1 1.28 -3.93 17.73
N LYS A 2 0.33 -3.49 18.58
CA LYS A 2 0.08 -3.99 19.96
C LYS A 2 0.37 -5.46 20.29
N LYS A 3 0.07 -6.41 19.38
CA LYS A 3 0.35 -7.85 19.59
C LYS A 3 1.83 -8.24 19.46
N TYR A 4 2.56 -7.64 18.52
CA TYR A 4 3.92 -8.05 18.14
C TYR A 4 4.99 -7.02 18.51
N TYR A 5 4.65 -5.73 18.45
CA TYR A 5 5.51 -4.60 18.77
C TYR A 5 4.69 -3.58 19.58
N PRO A 6 4.44 -3.84 20.88
CA PRO A 6 3.56 -2.99 21.71
C PRO A 6 4.16 -1.63 22.07
N GLN A 7 5.48 -1.47 21.96
CA GLN A 7 6.19 -0.21 22.27
C GLN A 7 6.31 0.71 21.04
N ASP A 8 5.99 0.19 19.85
CA ASP A 8 6.06 0.96 18.62
C ASP A 8 4.70 1.56 18.29
N GLU A 9 4.72 2.80 17.81
CA GLU A 9 3.53 3.50 17.32
C GLU A 9 3.42 3.40 15.79
N PRO A 10 2.21 3.20 15.23
CA PRO A 10 2.04 3.19 13.78
C PRO A 10 2.50 4.50 13.16
N ASN A 11 3.28 4.39 12.08
CA ASN A 11 3.76 5.49 11.27
C ASN A 11 3.63 5.16 9.78
N TYR A 12 3.86 6.14 8.90
CA TYR A 12 3.73 5.97 7.45
C TYR A 12 4.58 4.83 6.89
N VAL A 13 5.81 4.66 7.38
CA VAL A 13 6.71 3.57 6.93
C VAL A 13 6.13 2.21 7.31
N SER A 14 5.68 2.04 8.55
CA SER A 14 5.06 0.80 9.01
C SER A 14 3.74 0.51 8.28
N PHE A 15 3.01 1.55 7.89
CA PHE A 15 1.78 1.45 7.13
C PHE A 15 2.05 0.96 5.70
N GLU A 16 3.01 1.57 4.98
CA GLU A 16 3.43 1.10 3.65
C GLU A 16 3.91 -0.35 3.68
N GLY A 17 4.71 -0.72 4.69
CA GLY A 17 5.14 -2.10 4.89
C GLY A 17 3.97 -3.08 5.07
N TYR A 18 2.95 -2.67 5.81
CA TYR A 18 1.73 -3.47 5.97
C TYR A 18 0.95 -3.64 4.65
N LEU A 19 0.79 -2.57 3.86
CA LEU A 19 0.12 -2.65 2.55
C LEU A 19 0.88 -3.57 1.60
N ASN A 20 2.21 -3.42 1.51
CA ASN A 20 3.07 -4.26 0.70
C ASN A 20 2.97 -5.74 1.10
N ALA A 21 2.94 -6.03 2.40
CA ALA A 21 2.75 -7.40 2.89
C ALA A 21 1.39 -7.97 2.50
N LYS A 22 0.31 -7.17 2.53
CA LYS A 22 -1.02 -7.60 2.07
C LYS A 22 -1.04 -7.93 0.58
N ILE A 23 -0.42 -7.09 -0.25
CA ILE A 23 -0.29 -7.33 -1.70
C ILE A 23 0.54 -8.57 -1.98
N LEU A 24 1.67 -8.75 -1.28
CA LEU A 24 2.51 -9.94 -1.38
C LEU A 24 1.72 -11.22 -1.09
N ILE A 25 0.96 -11.24 0.00
CA ILE A 25 0.11 -12.39 0.35
C ILE A 25 -0.88 -12.68 -0.78
N LYS A 26 -1.52 -11.64 -1.36
CA LYS A 26 -2.45 -11.82 -2.48
C LYS A 26 -1.78 -12.42 -3.72
N GLY A 27 -0.59 -11.95 -4.09
CA GLY A 27 0.18 -12.54 -5.18
C GLY A 27 0.60 -13.99 -4.92
N LEU A 28 0.96 -14.32 -3.68
CA LEU A 28 1.32 -15.69 -3.29
C LEU A 28 0.10 -16.62 -3.30
N GLU A 29 -1.05 -16.15 -2.79
CA GLU A 29 -2.33 -16.89 -2.82
C GLU A 29 -2.73 -17.22 -4.26
N GLY A 30 -2.67 -16.26 -5.17
CA GLY A 30 -3.05 -16.46 -6.57
C GLY A 30 -2.03 -17.27 -7.39
N ALA A 31 -0.74 -17.26 -7.02
CA ALA A 31 0.26 -18.15 -7.62
C ALA A 31 0.04 -19.63 -7.27
N GLY A 32 -0.64 -19.92 -6.15
CA GLY A 32 -1.00 -21.26 -5.73
C GLY A 32 0.17 -22.11 -5.22
N LYS A 33 -0.09 -23.42 -5.03
CA LYS A 33 0.85 -24.36 -4.36
C LYS A 33 2.16 -24.58 -5.12
N HIS A 34 2.15 -24.44 -6.45
CA HIS A 34 3.32 -24.60 -7.30
C HIS A 34 3.96 -23.23 -7.58
N LEU A 35 4.48 -22.62 -6.53
CA LEU A 35 5.02 -21.27 -6.58
C LEU A 35 6.22 -21.19 -7.53
N THR A 36 6.11 -20.31 -8.52
CA THR A 36 7.21 -19.91 -9.39
C THR A 36 7.26 -18.39 -9.48
N ARG A 37 8.44 -17.83 -9.78
CA ARG A 37 8.58 -16.38 -9.98
C ARG A 37 7.61 -15.86 -11.06
N LYS A 38 7.50 -16.59 -12.17
CA LYS A 38 6.58 -16.24 -13.27
C LYS A 38 5.11 -16.31 -12.84
N GLY A 39 4.72 -17.34 -12.09
CA GLY A 39 3.36 -17.47 -11.57
C GLY A 39 2.99 -16.36 -10.58
N PHE A 40 3.93 -15.98 -9.71
CA PHE A 40 3.76 -14.87 -8.77
C PHE A 40 3.57 -13.53 -9.48
N ILE A 41 4.43 -13.20 -10.46
CA ILE A 41 4.30 -11.98 -11.26
C ILE A 41 2.96 -11.94 -12.00
N LYS A 42 2.60 -13.04 -12.69
CA LYS A 42 1.31 -13.13 -13.39
C LYS A 42 0.12 -12.96 -12.43
N SER A 43 0.22 -13.49 -11.21
CA SER A 43 -0.82 -13.31 -10.20
C SER A 43 -0.95 -11.84 -9.78
N LEU A 44 0.17 -11.15 -9.55
CA LEU A 44 0.15 -9.72 -9.23
C LEU A 44 -0.45 -8.90 -10.38
N GLU A 45 0.01 -9.12 -11.61
CA GLU A 45 -0.49 -8.40 -12.81
C GLU A 45 -1.98 -8.63 -13.09
N SER A 46 -2.58 -9.67 -12.51
CA SER A 46 -4.01 -9.94 -12.61
C SER A 46 -4.87 -9.19 -11.59
N ILE A 47 -4.25 -8.50 -10.62
CA ILE A 47 -4.97 -7.75 -9.59
C ILE A 47 -5.68 -6.56 -10.22
N LYS A 48 -7.01 -6.55 -10.07
CA LYS A 48 -7.90 -5.44 -10.45
C LYS A 48 -8.84 -5.12 -9.30
N ASP A 49 -9.02 -3.84 -9.03
CA ASP A 49 -9.94 -3.28 -8.03
C ASP A 49 -9.83 -3.95 -6.64
N LEU A 50 -8.61 -4.34 -6.24
CA LEU A 50 -8.40 -4.99 -4.95
C LEU A 50 -8.57 -3.96 -3.83
N SER A 51 -9.59 -4.17 -3.00
CA SER A 51 -9.78 -3.41 -1.77
C SER A 51 -9.08 -4.08 -0.59
N ILE A 52 -8.21 -3.33 0.08
CA ILE A 52 -7.57 -3.75 1.34
C ILE A 52 -7.98 -2.86 2.54
N GLY A 53 -9.10 -2.14 2.39
CA GLY A 53 -9.71 -1.36 3.48
C GLY A 53 -9.14 0.05 3.67
N ILE A 54 -8.46 0.61 2.67
CA ILE A 54 -7.89 1.97 2.72
C ILE A 54 -8.64 2.98 1.84
N GLY A 55 -9.79 2.61 1.29
CA GLY A 55 -10.62 3.49 0.46
C GLY A 55 -10.08 3.75 -0.95
N GLN A 56 -8.98 3.13 -1.36
CA GLN A 56 -8.42 3.18 -2.71
C GLN A 56 -8.29 1.76 -3.27
N PRO A 57 -8.74 1.49 -4.49
CA PRO A 57 -8.51 0.21 -5.15
C PRO A 57 -7.03 0.08 -5.54
N ILE A 58 -6.52 -1.15 -5.48
CA ILE A 58 -5.20 -1.50 -6.01
C ILE A 58 -5.38 -2.14 -7.38
N ASN A 59 -4.61 -1.67 -8.34
CA ASN A 59 -4.56 -2.21 -9.69
C ASN A 59 -3.13 -2.49 -10.10
N PHE A 60 -2.92 -3.62 -10.77
CA PHE A 60 -1.67 -3.93 -11.45
C PHE A 60 -1.99 -4.42 -12.87
N GLY A 61 -1.00 -4.45 -13.75
CA GLY A 61 -1.12 -4.96 -15.10
C GLY A 61 0.24 -5.34 -15.69
N PRO A 62 0.28 -6.04 -16.84
CA PRO A 62 1.54 -6.42 -17.47
C PRO A 62 2.44 -5.22 -17.82
N GLU A 63 1.82 -4.06 -18.10
CA GLU A 63 2.50 -2.81 -18.45
C GLU A 63 2.40 -1.74 -17.35
N ASP A 64 1.81 -2.08 -16.20
CA ASP A 64 1.59 -1.16 -15.08
C ASP A 64 1.86 -1.86 -13.75
N HIS A 65 3.05 -1.61 -13.20
CA HIS A 65 3.51 -2.20 -11.96
C HIS A 65 3.34 -1.27 -10.76
N GLN A 66 2.52 -0.22 -10.88
CA GLN A 66 2.21 0.73 -9.80
C GLN A 66 0.80 0.50 -9.26
N GLY A 67 0.72 0.04 -8.00
CA GLY A 67 -0.54 -0.33 -7.37
C GLY A 67 -1.50 0.84 -7.08
N PHE A 68 -0.95 2.03 -6.86
CA PHE A 68 -1.67 3.23 -6.42
C PHE A 68 -1.19 4.46 -7.18
N ASP A 69 -2.14 5.30 -7.61
CA ASP A 69 -1.84 6.58 -8.27
C ASP A 69 -2.19 7.81 -7.42
N THR A 70 -2.85 7.60 -6.27
CA THR A 70 -3.26 8.69 -5.40
C THR A 70 -2.12 9.12 -4.49
N ILE A 71 -1.82 10.42 -4.51
CA ILE A 71 -0.83 11.05 -3.63
C ILE A 71 -1.54 11.81 -2.51
N TYR A 72 -1.12 11.58 -1.27
CA TYR A 72 -1.58 12.31 -0.09
C TYR A 72 -0.46 13.23 0.39
N PHE A 73 -0.69 14.54 0.32
CA PHE A 73 0.30 15.52 0.74
C PHE A 73 0.36 15.62 2.26
N SER A 74 1.56 15.73 2.79
CA SER A 74 1.80 15.90 4.22
C SER A 74 2.75 17.05 4.48
N GLN A 75 2.54 17.77 5.57
CA GLN A 75 3.39 18.85 6.04
C GLN A 75 3.93 18.53 7.44
N ILE A 76 5.12 19.02 7.77
CA ILE A 76 5.62 18.98 9.14
C ILE A 76 5.17 20.26 9.86
N LYS A 77 4.36 20.12 10.93
CA LYS A 77 3.97 21.20 11.84
C LYS A 77 4.33 20.79 13.27
N ASP A 78 5.07 21.64 13.98
CA ASP A 78 5.51 21.39 15.37
C ASP A 78 6.16 20.01 15.58
N GLY A 79 7.00 19.60 14.63
CA GLY A 79 7.68 18.30 14.67
C GLY A 79 6.80 17.08 14.38
N LYS A 80 5.53 17.28 13.98
CA LYS A 80 4.59 16.22 13.61
C LYS A 80 4.23 16.28 12.14
N ILE A 81 4.09 15.12 11.51
CA ILE A 81 3.56 15.02 10.15
C ILE A 81 2.04 15.15 10.21
N VAL A 82 1.48 16.09 9.45
CA VAL A 82 0.04 16.35 9.34
C VAL A 82 -0.40 16.24 7.88
N LEU A 83 -1.57 15.64 7.63
CA LEU A 83 -2.14 15.56 6.28
C LEU A 83 -2.61 16.94 5.81
N VAL A 84 -2.27 17.30 4.57
CA VAL A 84 -2.79 18.49 3.90
C VAL A 84 -4.13 18.13 3.27
N THR A 85 -5.23 18.62 3.85
CA THR A 85 -6.59 18.37 3.38
C THR A 85 -7.21 19.54 2.63
N ALA A 86 -6.57 20.72 2.68
CA ALA A 86 -6.93 21.91 1.93
C ALA A 86 -5.64 22.68 1.60
N TRP A 87 -5.59 23.25 0.39
CA TRP A 87 -4.52 24.15 -0.02
C TRP A 87 -5.02 25.57 0.20
N ASP A 88 -4.61 26.18 1.31
CA ASP A 88 -4.79 27.61 1.49
C ASP A 88 -3.75 28.29 0.59
N VAL A 89 -4.15 28.63 -0.63
CA VAL A 89 -3.32 29.42 -1.54
C VAL A 89 -3.52 30.88 -1.16
N GLU A 90 -2.71 31.39 -0.24
CA GLU A 90 -2.52 32.84 -0.15
C GLU A 90 -1.60 33.24 -1.31
N ILE A 91 -2.18 33.87 -2.35
CA ILE A 91 -1.44 34.57 -3.41
C ILE A 91 -1.22 36.02 -2.96
#